data_AF-A0A918UJC9-F1
#
_entry.id   AF-A0A918UJC9-F1
#
_cell.length_a   1.000
_cell.length_b   1.000
_cell.length_c   1.000
_cell.angle_alpha   90.00
_cell.angle_beta   90.00
_cell.angle_gamma   90.00
#
_symmetry.space_group_name_H-M   'P 1'
#
loop_
_entity.id
_entity.type
_entity.pdbx_description
1 polymer ?
#
loop_
_entity_poly.entity_id
_entity_poly.type
_entity_poly.pdbx_seq_one_letter_code
_entity_poly.pdbx_strand_id
1 'polypeptide(L)' 'MNEELFDSLADARRKLAVWRYDYNNVRPHSSLANRTPAQARRTFLLDRRVTSDALVPVGQHEYQTGRLSF' A
#
# COMPACT_ATOMS: atom_id res chain seq x y z
N MET A 1 -15.21 8.75 -7.95
CA MET A 1 -15.30 8.00 -6.68
C MET A 1 -15.77 6.60 -7.04
N ASN A 2 -15.11 5.54 -6.56
CA ASN A 2 -15.59 4.16 -6.75
C ASN A 2 -16.05 3.64 -5.39
N GLU A 3 -17.33 3.33 -5.28
CA GLU A 3 -17.96 2.74 -4.09
C GLU A 3 -18.28 1.28 -4.42
N GLU A 4 -17.88 0.34 -3.55
CA GLU A 4 -18.21 -1.08 -3.69
C GLU A 4 -18.89 -1.56 -2.40
N LEU A 5 -20.07 -2.17 -2.55
CA LEU A 5 -20.77 -2.82 -1.45
C LEU A 5 -20.17 -4.22 -1.23
N PHE A 6 -19.91 -4.60 0.02
CA PHE A 6 -19.40 -5.92 0.36
C PHE A 6 -20.47 -6.76 1.03
N ASP A 7 -20.58 -8.03 0.62
CA ASP A 7 -21.56 -8.97 1.19
C ASP A 7 -21.18 -9.42 2.60
N SER A 8 -19.89 -9.37 2.95
CA SER A 8 -19.38 -9.71 4.28
C SER A 8 -17.99 -9.12 4.55
N LEU A 9 -17.57 -9.11 5.83
CA LEU A 9 -16.22 -8.69 6.21
C LEU A 9 -15.12 -9.58 5.59
N ALA A 10 -15.39 -10.88 5.45
CA ALA A 10 -14.46 -11.81 4.82
C ALA A 10 -14.27 -11.49 3.32
N ASP A 11 -15.35 -11.13 2.63
CA ASP A 11 -15.31 -10.70 1.24
C ASP A 11 -14.55 -9.39 1.06
N ALA A 12 -14.85 -8.40 1.91
CA ALA A 12 -14.13 -7.12 1.94
C ALA A 12 -12.62 -7.32 2.13
N ARG A 13 -12.20 -8.15 3.09
CA ARG A 13 -10.78 -8.44 3.33
C ARG A 13 -10.11 -9.09 2.12
N ARG A 14 -10.79 -10.02 1.43
CA ARG A 14 -10.26 -10.69 0.24
C ARG A 14 -10.07 -9.70 -0.91
N LYS A 15 -11.09 -8.89 -1.20
CA LYS A 15 -11.05 -7.87 -2.26
C LYS A 15 -10.00 -6.80 -1.98
N LEU A 16 -9.93 -6.31 -0.74
CA LEU A 16 -8.89 -5.36 -0.33
C LEU A 16 -7.48 -5.93 -0.48
N ALA A 17 -7.26 -7.21 -0.18
CA ALA A 17 -5.95 -7.83 -0.36
C ALA A 17 -5.54 -7.84 -1.85
N VAL A 18 -6.47 -8.17 -2.75
CA VAL A 18 -6.25 -8.14 -4.20
C VAL A 18 -5.99 -6.71 -4.67
N TRP A 19 -6.81 -5.75 -4.28
CA TRP A 19 -6.63 -4.35 -4.66
C TRP A 19 -5.32 -3.77 -4.16
N ARG A 20 -4.93 -4.10 -2.92
CA ARG A 20 -3.65 -3.65 -2.37
C ARG A 20 -2.48 -4.20 -3.19
N TYR A 21 -2.55 -5.44 -3.67
CA TYR A 21 -1.52 -5.98 -4.54
C TYR A 21 -1.50 -5.25 -5.90
N ASP A 22 -2.66 -5.13 -6.55
CA ASP A 22 -2.80 -4.54 -7.87
C ASP A 22 -2.36 -3.06 -7.90
N TYR A 23 -2.81 -2.27 -6.92
CA TYR A 23 -2.40 -0.88 -6.76
C TYR A 23 -0.89 -0.74 -6.59
N ASN A 24 -0.28 -1.54 -5.70
CA ASN A 24 1.12 -1.38 -5.37
C ASN A 24 2.07 -1.92 -6.44
N ASN A 25 1.66 -2.94 -7.20
CA ASN A 25 2.58 -3.70 -8.06
C ASN A 25 2.24 -3.65 -9.54
N VAL A 26 0.98 -3.38 -9.92
CA VAL A 26 0.51 -3.49 -11.31
C VAL A 26 0.17 -2.13 -11.89
N ARG A 27 -0.53 -1.27 -11.15
CA ARG A 27 -1.03 0.01 -11.69
C ARG A 27 0.06 1.09 -11.71
N PRO A 28 0.37 1.67 -12.88
CA PRO A 28 1.21 2.87 -12.96
C PRO A 28 0.42 4.11 -12.52
N HIS A 29 1.08 5.01 -11.79
CA HIS A 29 0.48 6.24 -11.27
C HIS A 29 1.22 7.46 -11.83
N SER A 30 0.49 8.44 -12.36
CA SER A 30 1.07 9.64 -12.98
C SER A 30 1.89 10.49 -12.00
N SER A 31 1.46 10.58 -10.75
CA SER A 31 2.22 11.24 -9.66
C SER A 31 3.57 10.58 -9.37
N LEU A 32 3.74 9.30 -9.76
CA LEU A 32 4.98 8.54 -9.64
C LEU A 32 5.71 8.43 -10.99
N ALA A 33 5.52 9.39 -11.88
CA ALA A 33 6.04 9.38 -13.25
C ALA A 33 5.62 8.13 -14.04
N ASN A 34 4.34 7.75 -13.92
CA ASN A 34 3.74 6.55 -14.53
C ASN A 34 4.40 5.23 -14.09
N ARG A 35 4.90 5.17 -12.85
CA ARG A 35 5.43 3.94 -12.23
C ARG A 35 4.49 3.39 -11.19
N THR A 36 4.63 2.10 -10.89
CA THR A 36 3.95 1.50 -9.74
C THR A 36 4.61 1.96 -8.43
N PRO A 37 3.89 1.99 -7.30
CA PRO A 37 4.47 2.30 -6.00
C PRO A 37 5.68 1.41 -5.66
N ALA A 38 5.64 0.12 -5.97
CA ALA A 38 6.77 -0.79 -5.78
C ALA A 38 7.99 -0.39 -6.62
N GLN A 39 7.79 0.00 -7.88
CA GLN A 39 8.87 0.50 -8.74
C GLN A 39 9.45 1.82 -8.22
N ALA A 40 8.60 2.77 -7.82
CA ALA A 40 9.05 4.04 -7.25
C ALA A 40 9.88 3.82 -5.98
N ARG A 41 9.41 2.95 -5.07
CA ARG A 41 10.16 2.54 -3.88
C ARG A 41 11.51 1.93 -4.26
N ARG A 42 11.55 1.00 -5.23
CA ARG A 42 12.81 0.39 -5.68
C ARG A 42 13.78 1.42 -6.24
N THR A 43 13.31 2.37 -7.06
CA THR A 43 14.13 3.46 -7.58
C THR A 43 14.69 4.34 -6.46
N PHE A 44 13.86 4.65 -5.45
CA PHE A 44 14.29 5.39 -4.27
C PHE A 44 15.37 4.66 -3.48
N LEU A 45 15.25 3.33 -3.31
CA LEU A 45 16.27 2.50 -2.65
C LEU A 45 17.59 2.43 -3.42
N LEU A 46 17.53 2.48 -4.75
CA LEU A 46 18.71 2.44 -5.61
C LEU A 46 19.36 3.82 -5.79
N ASP A 47 18.65 4.90 -5.46
CA ASP A 47 19.23 6.24 -5.48
C ASP A 47 20.21 6.39 -4.32
N ARG A 48 21.49 6.31 -4.66
CA ARG A 48 22.64 6.30 -3.73
C ARG A 48 22.82 7.61 -2.94
N ARG A 49 21.90 8.57 -3.12
CA ARG A 49 21.81 9.83 -2.38
C ARG A 49 20.95 9.73 -1.13
N VAL A 50 20.10 8.71 -1.02
CA VAL A 50 19.22 8.50 0.13
C VAL A 50 19.83 7.46 1.05
N THR A 51 20.05 7.83 2.32
CA THR A 51 20.52 6.88 3.34
C THR A 51 19.40 5.89 3.68
N SER A 52 19.73 4.59 3.72
CA SER A 52 18.77 3.52 4.07
C SER A 52 18.16 3.68 5.47
N ASP A 53 18.78 4.50 6.32
CA ASP A 53 18.31 4.81 7.68
C ASP A 53 17.04 5.67 7.72
N ALA A 54 16.70 6.35 6.62
CA ALA A 54 15.44 7.09 6.47
C ALA A 54 14.24 6.20 6.13
N LEU A 55 14.46 4.89 5.91
CA LEU A 55 13.40 3.94 5.59
C LEU A 55 12.77 3.42 6.88
N VAL A 56 11.50 3.76 7.11
CA VAL A 56 10.69 2.98 8.05
C VAL A 56 10.68 1.53 7.53
N PRO A 57 11.12 0.54 8.34
CA PRO A 57 11.01 -0.86 7.97
C PRO A 57 9.57 -1.14 7.55
N VAL A 58 9.36 -2.08 6.62
CA VAL A 58 8.05 -2.73 6.47
C VAL A 58 7.83 -3.60 7.72
N GLY A 59 7.74 -2.95 8.89
CA GLY A 59 7.03 -3.48 10.02
C GLY A 59 5.59 -3.59 9.56
N GLN A 60 4.97 -4.74 9.81
CA GLN A 60 3.54 -4.89 9.61
C GLN A 60 2.88 -3.71 10.30
N HIS A 61 2.27 -2.81 9.53
CA HIS A 61 1.36 -1.85 10.10
C HIS A 61 0.23 -2.71 10.66
N GLU A 62 0.39 -3.18 11.91
CA GLU A 62 -0.74 -3.43 12.78
C GLU A 62 -1.49 -2.11 12.74
N TYR A 63 -2.51 -2.06 11.89
CA TYR A 63 -3.59 -1.12 12.07
C TYR A 63 -4.02 -1.38 13.50
N GLN A 64 -3.55 -0.55 14.42
CA GLN A 64 -4.05 -0.51 15.77
C GLN A 64 -5.52 -0.22 15.56
N THR A 65 -6.31 -1.30 15.56
CA THR A 65 -7.74 -1.23 15.78
C THR A 65 -7.80 -0.83 17.23
N GLY A 66 -7.60 0.48 17.46
CA GLY A 66 -7.89 1.11 18.73
C GLY A 66 -9.32 0.76 18.97
N ARG A 67 -9.50 -0.25 19.83
CA ARG A 67 -10.77 -0.67 20.39
C ARG A 67 -11.47 0.61 20.78
N LEU A 68 -12.49 0.99 20.00
CA LEU A 68 -13.45 1.99 20.42
C LEU A 68 -14.12 1.35 21.63
N SER A 69 -13.58 1.64 22.80
CA SER A 69 -14.19 1.32 24.08
C SER A 69 -15.52 2.05 24.12
N PHE A 70 -16.60 1.29 24.27
CA PHE A 70 -17.93 1.80 24.60
C PHE A 70 -17.92 2.48 25.97
#